data_AF-A0A0J9W347-F1
#
_entry.id   AF-A0A0J9W347-F1
#
_cell.length_a   1.000
_cell.length_b   1.000
_cell.length_c   1.000
_cell.angle_alpha   90.00
_cell.angle_beta   90.00
_cell.angle_gamma   90.00
#
_symmetry.space_group_name_H-M   'P 1'
#
loop_
_entity.id
_entity.type
_entity.pdbx_description
1 polymer ?
#
loop_
_entity_poly.entity_id
_entity_poly.type
_entity_poly.pdbx_seq_one_letter_code
_entity_poly.pdbx_strand_id
1 'polypeptide(L)'
;MNHPSTTCQRGSEKGHVPHEARDPPSNLSVGDVNSFSFIKDTSITNATVGSSPLHQHAAKELQYLSHSLTTAVASKEHPATGFFIPSRAEGYQMIGRFLENASLGDAFFVTPSEDLLIQTIFRPESVSRKAWVVYINYMILTMLVDNEDAKAQKYRNNMKLALNDSRIFLEPHEVNLQALVMLAIHGEDYASPNLSWMLVGHACRQAEALGFPIDSTTDYVTTQRRLSLFWLLFAVDKSCVVAFGRPCFLSSTTYSHIPLPDLGYLTRFQPRSDSPHAHKRSEISLFGGRMFLARIELAKMIGMVVDLRHIPEPEEGLRERLGEWYTRTNMILKDTLQNERAFSGPNELREMVLGISTIKFEYLHVLMVLLKSHPPSASLRLEAAREAISLLPSMISNWTSVYNSMIWYVAPDLF
;
A
#
# COMPACT_ATOMS: atom_id res chain seq x y z
N MET A 1 -43.26 43.39 -45.65
CA MET A 1 -42.24 43.44 -44.59
C MET A 1 -40.89 43.49 -45.29
N ASN A 2 -40.38 44.70 -45.47
CA ASN A 2 -39.22 45.02 -46.31
C ASN A 2 -37.94 45.04 -45.45
N HIS A 3 -36.86 44.46 -46.01
CA HIS A 3 -35.43 44.79 -45.96
C HIS A 3 -35.00 46.20 -45.46
N PRO A 4 -33.69 46.53 -45.28
CA PRO A 4 -32.45 45.77 -44.99
C PRO A 4 -31.41 46.54 -44.09
N SER A 5 -30.18 45.99 -43.96
CA SER A 5 -28.86 46.69 -44.03
C SER A 5 -28.01 47.02 -42.77
N THR A 6 -26.78 46.48 -42.80
CA THR A 6 -25.44 47.04 -42.44
C THR A 6 -25.22 47.66 -41.04
N THR A 7 -24.08 47.50 -40.36
CA THR A 7 -22.76 47.96 -40.79
C THR A 7 -21.67 47.47 -39.82
N CYS A 8 -20.51 47.12 -40.38
CA CYS A 8 -19.24 46.97 -39.68
C CYS A 8 -18.66 48.37 -39.34
N GLN A 9 -18.26 48.63 -38.09
CA GLN A 9 -17.32 49.71 -37.77
C GLN A 9 -16.17 49.19 -36.92
N ARG A 10 -14.99 49.30 -37.52
CA ARG A 10 -13.66 49.13 -36.96
C ARG A 10 -13.28 50.44 -36.25
N GLY A 11 -12.77 50.38 -35.02
CA GLY A 11 -12.28 51.58 -34.35
C GLY A 11 -11.64 51.35 -32.98
N SER A 12 -10.30 51.42 -32.99
CA SER A 12 -9.39 51.70 -31.87
C SER A 12 -9.02 50.56 -30.93
N GLU A 13 -7.86 49.98 -31.23
CA GLU A 13 -6.88 49.55 -30.24
C GLU A 13 -6.69 50.65 -29.18
N LYS A 14 -6.87 50.30 -27.91
CA LYS A 14 -6.12 50.87 -26.79
C LYS A 14 -5.82 49.72 -25.84
N GLY A 15 -4.53 49.48 -25.64
CA GLY A 15 -4.01 48.43 -24.79
C GLY A 15 -4.57 48.52 -23.37
N HIS A 16 -5.10 47.40 -22.91
CA HIS A 16 -5.28 47.14 -21.49
C HIS A 16 -4.77 45.73 -21.20
N VAL A 17 -3.66 45.70 -20.46
CA VAL A 17 -3.08 44.53 -19.83
C VAL A 17 -4.19 43.89 -18.97
N PRO A 18 -4.53 42.60 -19.14
CA PRO A 18 -5.45 41.95 -18.23
C PRO A 18 -4.72 41.76 -16.90
N HIS A 19 -5.16 42.51 -15.90
CA HIS A 19 -4.92 42.21 -14.49
C HIS A 19 -5.35 40.76 -14.23
N GLU A 20 -4.42 39.91 -13.79
CA GLU A 20 -4.73 38.59 -13.23
C GLU A 20 -5.72 38.76 -12.08
N ALA A 21 -6.99 38.46 -12.33
CA ALA A 21 -7.96 38.22 -11.29
C ALA A 21 -7.54 36.94 -10.57
N ARG A 22 -7.00 37.08 -9.36
CA ARG A 22 -6.78 35.95 -8.46
C ARG A 22 -8.13 35.34 -8.12
N ASP A 23 -8.39 34.15 -8.63
CA ASP A 23 -9.48 33.32 -8.15
C ASP A 23 -9.29 33.06 -6.64
N PRO A 24 -10.34 33.21 -5.80
CA PRO A 24 -10.24 32.91 -4.39
C PRO A 24 -9.98 31.41 -4.21
N PRO A 25 -9.14 31.00 -3.24
CA PRO A 25 -8.85 29.60 -3.02
C PRO A 25 -10.13 28.85 -2.68
N SER A 26 -10.42 27.83 -3.50
CA SER A 26 -11.49 26.87 -3.28
C SER A 26 -11.24 26.12 -1.96
N ASN A 27 -11.91 26.56 -0.89
CA ASN A 27 -11.92 25.87 0.40
C ASN A 27 -12.76 24.59 0.31
N LEU A 28 -12.20 23.55 -0.31
CA LEU A 28 -12.65 22.17 -0.12
C LEU A 28 -12.09 21.69 1.22
N SER A 29 -12.89 21.76 2.29
CA SER A 29 -12.49 21.23 3.60
C SER A 29 -12.36 19.71 3.53
N VAL A 30 -11.13 19.21 3.52
CA VAL A 30 -10.80 17.81 3.80
C VAL A 30 -11.04 17.57 5.29
N GLY A 31 -11.91 16.63 5.65
CA GLY A 31 -12.27 16.38 7.05
C GLY A 31 -11.10 15.88 7.94
N ASP A 32 -11.15 16.23 9.23
CA ASP A 32 -10.11 15.98 10.26
C ASP A 32 -10.05 14.53 10.77
N VAL A 33 -9.88 13.54 9.89
CA VAL A 33 -9.91 12.11 10.29
C VAL A 33 -8.58 11.37 10.09
N ASN A 34 -7.48 12.07 9.82
CA ASN A 34 -6.17 11.41 9.75
C ASN A 34 -5.49 11.30 11.11
N SER A 35 -4.63 10.28 11.28
CA SER A 35 -3.78 10.08 12.47
C SER A 35 -2.81 11.24 12.73
N PHE A 36 -2.62 12.11 11.74
CA PHE A 36 -1.75 13.29 11.81
C PHE A 36 -2.51 14.61 11.98
N SER A 37 -3.84 14.60 12.15
CA SER A 37 -4.62 15.86 12.18
C SER A 37 -4.28 16.69 13.40
N PHE A 38 -3.75 16.05 14.45
CA PHE A 38 -3.26 16.71 15.64
C PHE A 38 -2.19 17.75 15.30
N ILE A 39 -1.45 17.61 14.20
CA ILE A 39 -0.45 18.60 13.78
C ILE A 39 -1.12 19.95 13.46
N LYS A 40 -2.34 19.92 12.90
CA LYS A 40 -3.14 21.14 12.67
C LYS A 40 -3.75 21.68 13.97
N ASP A 41 -4.21 20.79 14.86
CA ASP A 41 -4.73 21.18 16.18
C ASP A 41 -3.62 21.75 17.09
N THR A 42 -2.37 21.37 16.86
CA THR A 42 -1.17 21.99 17.46
C THR A 42 -0.71 23.23 16.71
N SER A 43 -1.58 23.93 15.97
CA SER A 43 -1.38 25.33 15.63
C SER A 43 -1.38 26.17 16.90
N ILE A 44 -0.28 26.03 17.64
CA ILE A 44 0.33 26.92 18.62
C ILE A 44 -0.65 27.99 19.12
N THR A 45 -1.63 27.60 19.93
CA THR A 45 -2.02 28.47 21.02
C THR A 45 -0.78 28.58 21.90
N ASN A 46 -0.08 29.70 21.78
CA ASN A 46 1.08 30.14 22.58
C ASN A 46 0.72 30.29 24.07
N ALA A 47 0.08 29.29 24.66
CA ALA A 47 -0.39 29.30 26.03
C ALA A 47 0.24 28.13 26.79
N THR A 48 1.31 28.48 27.50
CA THR A 48 1.63 27.96 28.85
C THR A 48 2.13 26.53 29.04
N VAL A 49 2.87 25.95 28.10
CA VAL A 49 3.76 24.81 28.42
C VAL A 49 5.17 25.12 27.92
N GLY A 50 6.14 25.18 28.84
CA GLY A 50 7.51 25.60 28.58
C GLY A 50 8.12 24.89 27.37
N SER A 51 8.67 25.67 26.44
CA SER A 51 9.29 25.16 25.22
C SER A 51 10.61 24.47 25.53
N SER A 52 10.54 23.18 25.86
CA SER A 52 11.73 22.35 25.89
C SER A 52 12.33 22.23 24.49
N PRO A 53 13.67 22.29 24.31
CA PRO A 53 14.34 22.10 23.03
C PRO A 53 13.90 20.81 22.30
N LEU A 54 13.58 19.76 23.07
CA LEU A 54 13.04 18.49 22.57
C LEU A 54 11.67 18.65 21.88
N HIS A 55 10.80 19.53 22.38
CA HIS A 55 9.47 19.75 21.78
C HIS A 55 9.59 20.53 20.47
N GLN A 56 10.53 21.48 20.39
CA GLN A 56 10.80 22.22 19.16
C GLN A 56 11.44 21.35 18.09
N HIS A 57 12.32 20.42 18.49
CA HIS A 57 12.91 19.45 17.56
C HIS A 57 11.85 18.48 17.04
N ALA A 58 11.05 17.86 17.93
CA ALA A 58 9.97 16.97 17.52
C ALA A 58 8.94 17.66 16.60
N ALA A 59 8.58 18.92 16.87
CA ALA A 59 7.67 19.67 16.00
C ALA A 59 8.27 19.94 14.61
N LYS A 60 9.58 20.22 14.51
CA LYS A 60 10.27 20.39 13.23
C LYS A 60 10.35 19.09 12.45
N GLU A 61 10.68 17.98 13.10
CA GLU A 61 10.68 16.65 12.48
C GLU A 61 9.28 16.26 11.99
N LEU A 62 8.24 16.49 12.81
CA LEU A 62 6.85 16.24 12.40
C LEU A 62 6.40 17.14 11.24
N GLN A 63 6.85 18.39 11.17
CA GLN A 63 6.59 19.28 10.03
C GLN A 63 7.32 18.83 8.77
N TYR A 64 8.59 18.42 8.89
CA TYR A 64 9.36 17.83 7.80
C TYR A 64 8.66 16.58 7.26
N LEU A 65 8.28 15.65 8.16
CA LEU A 65 7.51 14.45 7.84
C LEU A 65 6.18 14.80 7.16
N SER A 66 5.42 15.75 7.70
CA SER A 66 4.17 16.20 7.05
C SER A 66 4.40 16.75 5.64
N HIS A 67 5.53 17.41 5.39
CA HIS A 67 5.87 17.92 4.07
C HIS A 67 6.26 16.77 3.12
N SER A 68 7.21 15.92 3.52
CA SER A 68 7.67 14.76 2.74
C SER A 68 6.55 13.77 2.43
N LEU A 69 5.62 13.54 3.36
CA LEU A 69 4.47 12.66 3.15
C LEU A 69 3.41 13.27 2.21
N THR A 70 3.41 14.59 2.00
CA THR A 70 2.41 15.29 1.17
C THR A 70 2.90 15.69 -0.21
N THR A 71 4.21 15.90 -0.40
CA THR A 71 4.79 16.33 -1.68
C THR A 71 5.51 15.19 -2.39
N ALA A 72 5.07 14.87 -3.62
CA ALA A 72 5.84 14.00 -4.51
C ALA A 72 7.07 14.77 -5.03
N VAL A 73 8.28 14.31 -4.70
CA VAL A 73 9.52 14.87 -5.27
C VAL A 73 9.67 14.33 -6.68
N ALA A 74 9.33 15.13 -7.69
CA ALA A 74 9.64 14.80 -9.07
C ALA A 74 11.17 14.88 -9.29
N SER A 75 11.81 13.74 -9.56
CA SER A 75 13.23 13.72 -9.93
C SER A 75 13.46 14.54 -11.20
N LYS A 76 14.35 15.54 -11.16
CA LYS A 76 14.75 16.39 -12.30
C LYS A 76 15.65 15.67 -13.34
N GLU A 77 15.58 14.35 -13.42
CA GLU A 77 16.35 13.60 -14.41
C GLU A 77 15.68 13.69 -15.78
N HIS A 78 16.49 13.93 -16.81
CA HIS A 78 16.01 13.95 -18.19
C HIS A 78 15.56 12.52 -18.54
N PRO A 79 14.33 12.33 -19.04
CA PRO A 79 13.82 10.99 -19.34
C PRO A 79 14.71 10.35 -20.42
N ALA A 80 15.29 9.20 -20.09
CA ALA A 80 15.90 8.35 -21.11
C ALA A 80 14.83 8.03 -22.17
N THR A 81 15.19 8.15 -23.45
CA THR A 81 14.22 8.11 -24.56
C THR A 81 13.73 6.70 -24.92
N GLY A 82 14.25 5.65 -24.27
CA GLY A 82 13.89 4.26 -24.56
C GLY A 82 14.16 3.32 -23.39
N PHE A 83 13.61 2.10 -23.49
CA PHE A 83 13.78 1.08 -22.46
C PHE A 83 15.23 0.58 -22.40
N PHE A 84 15.72 0.36 -21.18
CA PHE A 84 16.94 -0.39 -20.94
C PHE A 84 16.74 -1.88 -21.28
N ILE A 85 17.68 -2.41 -22.06
CA ILE A 85 17.78 -3.83 -22.41
C ILE A 85 19.12 -4.34 -21.85
N PRO A 86 19.13 -5.33 -20.92
CA PRO A 86 20.36 -5.88 -20.38
C PRO A 86 21.10 -6.74 -21.39
N SER A 87 22.37 -7.06 -21.09
CA SER A 87 23.11 -8.07 -21.86
C SER A 87 22.42 -9.44 -21.78
N ARG A 88 22.68 -10.33 -22.73
CA ARG A 88 22.06 -11.67 -22.73
C ARG A 88 22.32 -12.43 -21.41
N ALA A 89 23.56 -12.44 -20.94
CA ALA A 89 23.94 -13.12 -19.70
C ALA A 89 23.21 -12.52 -18.48
N GLU A 90 23.18 -11.19 -18.38
CA GLU A 90 22.49 -10.48 -17.30
C GLU A 90 20.98 -10.71 -17.34
N GLY A 91 20.36 -10.65 -18.52
CA GLY A 91 18.92 -10.87 -18.68
C GLY A 91 18.50 -12.27 -18.24
N TYR A 92 19.22 -13.32 -18.63
CA TYR A 92 18.91 -14.69 -18.16
C TYR A 92 19.20 -14.87 -16.66
N GLN A 93 20.22 -14.20 -16.12
CA GLN A 93 20.44 -14.20 -14.67
C GLN A 93 19.25 -13.57 -13.93
N MET A 94 18.70 -12.46 -14.42
CA MET A 94 17.52 -11.83 -13.83
C MET A 94 16.27 -12.69 -13.96
N ILE A 95 16.08 -13.41 -15.08
CA ILE A 95 14.99 -14.39 -15.24
C ILE A 95 15.11 -15.49 -14.18
N GLY A 96 16.30 -16.05 -13.99
CA GLY A 96 16.54 -17.08 -12.97
C GLY A 96 16.18 -16.57 -11.57
N ARG A 97 16.69 -15.40 -11.19
CA ARG A 97 16.33 -14.76 -9.91
C ARG A 97 14.83 -14.50 -9.79
N PHE A 98 14.18 -14.03 -10.85
CA PHE A 98 12.74 -13.80 -10.84
C PHE A 98 11.97 -15.07 -10.54
N LEU A 99 12.27 -16.16 -11.26
CA LEU A 99 11.57 -17.44 -11.10
C LEU A 99 11.82 -18.07 -9.71
N GLU A 100 13.01 -17.90 -9.14
CA GLU A 100 13.32 -18.33 -7.77
C GLU A 100 12.51 -17.59 -6.69
N ASN A 101 12.08 -16.36 -6.95
CA ASN A 101 11.41 -15.51 -5.97
C ASN A 101 9.92 -15.24 -6.29
N ALA A 102 9.44 -15.65 -7.47
CA ALA A 102 8.04 -15.49 -7.86
C ALA A 102 7.08 -16.14 -6.86
N SER A 103 7.52 -17.23 -6.22
CA SER A 103 6.74 -17.97 -5.21
C SER A 103 6.35 -17.14 -3.99
N LEU A 104 7.06 -16.05 -3.68
CA LEU A 104 6.71 -15.14 -2.58
C LEU A 104 5.36 -14.46 -2.81
N GLY A 105 4.99 -14.26 -4.07
CA GLY A 105 3.74 -13.63 -4.50
C GLY A 105 2.64 -14.61 -4.90
N ASP A 106 2.89 -15.93 -4.92
CA ASP A 106 2.00 -16.93 -5.55
C ASP A 106 0.58 -16.96 -4.95
N ALA A 107 0.42 -16.58 -3.68
CA ALA A 107 -0.89 -16.48 -3.06
C ALA A 107 -1.76 -15.37 -3.69
N PHE A 108 -1.15 -14.31 -4.22
CA PHE A 108 -1.85 -13.08 -4.63
C PHE A 108 -1.69 -12.76 -6.12
N PHE A 109 -0.56 -13.12 -6.73
CA PHE A 109 -0.17 -12.63 -8.04
C PHE A 109 0.01 -13.76 -9.06
N VAL A 110 -0.27 -13.43 -10.32
CA VAL A 110 -0.04 -14.29 -11.48
C VAL A 110 1.45 -14.27 -11.82
N THR A 111 2.07 -15.44 -11.79
CA THR A 111 3.41 -15.63 -12.34
C THR A 111 3.34 -15.56 -13.88
N PRO A 112 4.08 -14.64 -14.53
CA PRO A 112 4.10 -14.53 -15.99
C PRO A 112 4.69 -15.80 -16.64
N SER A 113 4.31 -16.07 -17.89
CA SER A 113 4.95 -17.13 -18.67
C SER A 113 6.41 -16.81 -18.98
N GLU A 114 7.22 -17.84 -19.21
CA GLU A 114 8.63 -17.69 -19.56
C GLU A 114 8.82 -16.83 -20.82
N ASP A 115 8.00 -17.05 -21.85
CA ASP A 115 8.01 -16.23 -23.08
C ASP A 115 7.77 -14.75 -22.79
N LEU A 116 6.85 -14.45 -21.88
CA LEU A 116 6.51 -13.09 -21.50
C LEU A 116 7.63 -12.45 -20.65
N LEU A 117 8.29 -13.22 -19.79
CA LEU A 117 9.49 -12.77 -19.05
C LEU A 117 10.62 -12.42 -20.02
N ILE A 118 10.92 -13.32 -20.95
CA ILE A 118 11.94 -13.13 -22.00
C ILE A 118 11.59 -11.90 -22.84
N GLN A 119 10.33 -11.78 -23.28
CA GLN A 119 9.87 -10.64 -24.07
C GLN A 119 9.98 -9.34 -23.28
N THR A 120 9.63 -9.33 -22.00
CA THR A 120 9.67 -8.13 -21.16
C THR A 120 11.10 -7.65 -20.93
N ILE A 121 12.05 -8.56 -20.76
CA ILE A 121 13.45 -8.22 -20.49
C ILE A 121 14.18 -7.78 -21.77
N PHE A 122 13.97 -8.50 -22.88
CA PHE A 122 14.74 -8.24 -24.10
C PHE A 122 14.03 -7.38 -25.14
N ARG A 123 12.69 -7.27 -25.07
CA ARG A 123 11.86 -6.53 -26.03
C ARG A 123 10.67 -5.82 -25.34
N PRO A 124 10.90 -5.02 -24.28
CA PRO A 124 9.83 -4.39 -23.48
C PRO A 124 8.86 -3.53 -24.30
N GLU A 125 9.32 -2.91 -25.39
CA GLU A 125 8.48 -2.14 -26.32
C GLU A 125 7.40 -2.98 -27.01
N SER A 126 7.69 -4.25 -27.28
CA SER A 126 6.76 -5.17 -27.96
C SER A 126 5.73 -5.81 -27.02
N VAL A 127 5.89 -5.66 -25.71
CA VAL A 127 4.93 -6.21 -24.74
C VAL A 127 3.60 -5.47 -24.88
N SER A 128 2.54 -6.21 -25.20
CA SER A 128 1.20 -5.68 -25.44
C SER A 128 0.64 -4.92 -24.23
N ARG A 129 0.75 -5.51 -23.04
CA ARG A 129 0.27 -4.91 -21.78
C ARG A 129 1.45 -4.40 -20.96
N LYS A 130 1.63 -3.07 -20.91
CA LYS A 130 2.76 -2.43 -20.22
C LYS A 130 2.78 -2.65 -18.70
N ALA A 131 1.65 -3.02 -18.09
CA ALA A 131 1.64 -3.46 -16.69
C ALA A 131 2.54 -4.67 -16.41
N TRP A 132 2.79 -5.57 -17.39
CA TRP A 132 3.78 -6.62 -17.22
C TRP A 132 5.21 -6.09 -17.14
N VAL A 133 5.52 -5.04 -17.90
CA VAL A 133 6.81 -4.37 -17.83
C VAL A 133 7.00 -3.75 -16.46
N VAL A 134 5.98 -3.07 -15.93
CA VAL A 134 5.99 -2.56 -14.55
C VAL A 134 6.19 -3.71 -13.56
N TYR A 135 5.36 -4.76 -13.65
CA TYR A 135 5.36 -5.86 -12.69
C TYR A 135 6.73 -6.56 -12.61
N ILE A 136 7.28 -6.96 -13.75
CA ILE A 136 8.53 -7.71 -13.83
C ILE A 136 9.73 -6.83 -13.44
N ASN A 137 9.80 -5.58 -13.91
CA ASN A 137 10.92 -4.69 -13.57
C ASN A 137 10.90 -4.35 -12.07
N TYR A 138 9.72 -4.21 -11.47
CA TYR A 138 9.59 -3.99 -10.04
C TYR A 138 10.09 -5.21 -9.25
N MET A 139 9.64 -6.41 -9.61
CA MET A 139 10.11 -7.65 -8.97
C MET A 139 11.62 -7.82 -9.14
N ILE A 140 12.21 -7.45 -10.27
CA ILE A 140 13.68 -7.46 -10.44
C ILE A 140 14.34 -6.48 -9.48
N LEU A 141 13.82 -5.25 -9.35
CA LEU A 141 14.37 -4.24 -8.45
C LEU A 141 14.45 -4.74 -7.01
N THR A 142 13.41 -5.42 -6.57
CA THR A 142 13.35 -5.93 -5.21
C THR A 142 14.27 -7.12 -4.94
N MET A 143 14.85 -7.70 -6.00
CA MET A 143 15.85 -8.77 -5.94
C MET A 143 17.28 -8.26 -6.17
N LEU A 144 17.45 -6.97 -6.44
CA LEU A 144 18.78 -6.36 -6.54
C LEU A 144 19.36 -6.19 -5.13
N VAL A 145 20.67 -6.33 -5.03
CA VAL A 145 21.39 -6.07 -3.78
C VAL A 145 21.64 -4.56 -3.65
N ASP A 146 21.70 -4.04 -2.42
CA ASP A 146 21.89 -2.61 -2.10
C ASP A 146 23.11 -1.95 -2.77
N ASN A 147 24.04 -2.72 -3.35
CA ASN A 147 25.21 -2.21 -4.08
C ASN A 147 24.99 -2.09 -5.60
N GLU A 148 23.79 -2.35 -6.11
CA GLU A 148 23.46 -2.34 -7.54
C GLU A 148 22.69 -1.08 -7.99
N ASP A 149 22.89 0.07 -7.33
CA ASP A 149 22.16 1.34 -7.56
C ASP A 149 22.07 1.74 -9.05
N ALA A 150 23.18 1.64 -9.78
CA ALA A 150 23.20 2.00 -11.20
C ALA A 150 22.35 1.06 -12.07
N LYS A 151 22.18 -0.21 -11.67
CA LYS A 151 21.27 -1.15 -12.33
C LYS A 151 19.84 -0.88 -11.88
N ALA A 152 19.64 -0.64 -10.58
CA ALA A 152 18.34 -0.29 -10.05
C ALA A 152 17.76 0.91 -10.81
N GLN A 153 18.52 1.98 -11.03
CA GLN A 153 18.04 3.14 -11.79
C GLN A 153 17.57 2.79 -13.22
N LYS A 154 18.19 1.80 -13.88
CA LYS A 154 17.80 1.38 -15.23
C LYS A 154 16.46 0.63 -15.24
N TYR A 155 16.27 -0.33 -14.35
CA TYR A 155 14.98 -1.01 -14.19
C TYR A 155 13.90 -0.04 -13.70
N ARG A 156 14.30 0.96 -12.89
CA ARG A 156 13.41 2.03 -12.48
C ARG A 156 12.89 2.86 -13.65
N ASN A 157 13.79 3.21 -14.57
CA ASN A 157 13.45 3.94 -15.79
C ASN A 157 12.52 3.14 -16.70
N ASN A 158 12.71 1.83 -16.83
CA ASN A 158 11.78 0.97 -17.56
C ASN A 158 10.36 1.03 -17.00
N MET A 159 10.20 1.03 -15.67
CA MET A 159 8.89 1.18 -15.07
C MET A 159 8.28 2.55 -15.33
N LYS A 160 9.06 3.63 -15.19
CA LYS A 160 8.60 5.01 -15.50
C LYS A 160 8.10 5.10 -16.95
N LEU A 161 8.84 4.54 -17.90
CA LEU A 161 8.46 4.51 -19.31
C LEU A 161 7.19 3.68 -19.55
N ALA A 162 7.06 2.52 -18.90
CA ALA A 162 5.88 1.69 -19.00
C ALA A 162 4.63 2.37 -18.41
N LEU A 163 4.78 3.13 -17.33
CA LEU A 163 3.70 3.89 -16.68
C LEU A 163 3.19 5.06 -17.52
N ASN A 164 3.91 5.49 -18.56
CA ASN A 164 3.39 6.45 -19.54
C ASN A 164 2.24 5.87 -20.40
N ASP A 165 2.05 4.54 -20.40
CA ASP A 165 0.89 3.92 -21.02
C ASP A 165 -0.35 4.06 -20.13
N SER A 166 -1.17 5.07 -20.45
CA SER A 166 -2.40 5.38 -19.70
C SER A 166 -3.38 4.21 -19.57
N ARG A 167 -3.31 3.20 -20.46
CA ARG A 167 -4.17 2.00 -20.39
C ARG A 167 -3.98 1.23 -19.09
N ILE A 168 -2.82 1.32 -18.45
CA ILE A 168 -2.58 0.73 -17.12
C ILE A 168 -3.60 1.24 -16.09
N PHE A 169 -3.98 2.51 -16.17
CA PHE A 169 -4.91 3.15 -15.23
C PHE A 169 -6.36 3.10 -15.70
N LEU A 170 -6.57 3.08 -17.01
CA LEU A 170 -7.89 3.28 -17.64
C LEU A 170 -8.59 1.98 -18.07
N GLU A 171 -7.83 0.92 -18.41
CA GLU A 171 -8.41 -0.35 -18.86
C GLU A 171 -8.42 -1.36 -17.70
N PRO A 172 -9.59 -1.84 -17.26
CA PRO A 172 -9.68 -2.89 -16.25
C PRO A 172 -9.04 -4.19 -16.77
N HIS A 173 -8.01 -4.66 -16.08
CA HIS A 173 -7.37 -5.95 -16.37
C HIS A 173 -6.65 -6.49 -15.13
N GLU A 174 -6.67 -7.81 -14.91
CA GLU A 174 -6.04 -8.44 -13.72
C GLU A 174 -4.56 -8.04 -13.56
N VAL A 175 -3.81 -8.01 -14.67
CA VAL A 175 -2.40 -7.60 -14.65
C VAL A 175 -2.21 -6.12 -14.27
N ASN A 176 -3.11 -5.23 -14.72
CA ASN A 176 -3.07 -3.82 -14.36
C ASN A 176 -3.34 -3.66 -12.86
N LEU A 177 -4.38 -4.33 -12.35
CA LEU A 177 -4.72 -4.41 -10.94
C LEU A 177 -3.52 -4.87 -10.09
N GLN A 178 -2.87 -5.97 -10.47
CA GLN A 178 -1.71 -6.50 -9.75
C GLN A 178 -0.53 -5.51 -9.71
N ALA A 179 -0.22 -4.86 -10.84
CA ALA A 179 0.84 -3.87 -10.91
C ALA A 179 0.54 -2.65 -10.03
N LEU A 180 -0.71 -2.17 -10.03
CA LEU A 180 -1.16 -1.04 -9.21
C LEU A 180 -1.11 -1.38 -7.71
N VAL A 181 -1.59 -2.55 -7.31
CA VAL A 181 -1.53 -3.03 -5.91
C VAL A 181 -0.07 -3.14 -5.46
N MET A 182 0.79 -3.72 -6.27
CA MET A 182 2.19 -3.91 -5.92
C MET A 182 2.93 -2.56 -5.76
N LEU A 183 2.75 -1.62 -6.70
CA LEU A 183 3.28 -0.27 -6.56
C LEU A 183 2.70 0.47 -5.36
N ALA A 184 1.41 0.27 -5.07
CA ALA A 184 0.75 0.89 -3.93
C ALA A 184 1.20 0.35 -2.57
N ILE A 185 1.74 -0.86 -2.49
CA ILE A 185 2.19 -1.44 -1.21
C ILE A 185 3.70 -1.26 -1.03
N HIS A 186 4.45 -1.41 -2.12
CA HIS A 186 5.90 -1.55 -2.05
C HIS A 186 6.66 -0.55 -2.94
N GLY A 187 5.98 0.34 -3.64
CA GLY A 187 6.61 1.41 -4.41
C GLY A 187 7.18 2.52 -3.54
N GLU A 188 7.95 2.21 -2.50
CA GLU A 188 8.56 3.19 -1.58
C GLU A 188 9.39 4.25 -2.33
N ASP A 189 10.09 3.83 -3.38
CA ASP A 189 10.84 4.73 -4.27
C ASP A 189 9.98 5.44 -5.34
N TYR A 190 8.70 5.11 -5.43
CA TYR A 190 7.80 5.49 -6.52
C TYR A 190 6.60 6.30 -6.09
N ALA A 191 6.09 6.02 -4.90
CA ALA A 191 4.82 6.50 -4.43
C ALA A 191 5.07 7.20 -3.11
N SER A 192 4.93 8.53 -3.12
CA SER A 192 4.63 9.24 -1.88
C SER A 192 3.30 8.71 -1.34
N PRO A 193 3.02 8.84 -0.03
CA PRO A 193 1.79 8.29 0.55
C PRO A 193 0.51 8.73 -0.18
N ASN A 194 0.47 9.97 -0.70
CA ASN A 194 -0.62 10.45 -1.55
C ASN A 194 -0.73 9.70 -2.89
N LEU A 195 0.40 9.43 -3.53
CA LEU A 195 0.42 8.66 -4.78
C LEU A 195 0.01 7.20 -4.53
N SER A 196 0.38 6.61 -3.41
CA SER A 196 -0.05 5.27 -3.00
C SER A 196 -1.56 5.20 -2.85
N TRP A 197 -2.15 6.16 -2.13
CA TRP A 197 -3.61 6.26 -2.02
C TRP A 197 -4.30 6.41 -3.39
N MET A 198 -3.72 7.18 -4.32
CA MET A 198 -4.23 7.30 -5.68
C MET A 198 -4.16 5.96 -6.44
N LEU A 199 -3.03 5.25 -6.35
CA LEU A 199 -2.84 3.93 -6.96
C LEU A 199 -3.83 2.90 -6.40
N VAL A 200 -4.05 2.90 -5.08
CA VAL A 200 -5.08 2.09 -4.42
C VAL A 200 -6.47 2.43 -4.98
N GLY A 201 -6.79 3.71 -5.13
CA GLY A 201 -8.07 4.14 -5.72
C GLY A 201 -8.27 3.65 -7.16
N HIS A 202 -7.22 3.67 -7.99
CA HIS A 202 -7.25 3.07 -9.33
C HIS A 202 -7.43 1.56 -9.27
N ALA A 203 -6.68 0.87 -8.41
CA ALA A 203 -6.80 -0.57 -8.20
C ALA A 203 -8.22 -0.98 -7.77
N CYS A 204 -8.82 -0.24 -6.82
CA CYS A 204 -10.19 -0.49 -6.34
C CYS A 204 -11.21 -0.40 -7.48
N ARG A 205 -11.18 0.69 -8.26
CA ARG A 205 -12.09 0.85 -9.41
C ARG A 205 -11.90 -0.24 -10.47
N GLN A 206 -10.66 -0.67 -10.71
CA GLN A 206 -10.42 -1.77 -11.65
C GLN A 206 -10.91 -3.11 -11.12
N ALA A 207 -10.75 -3.39 -9.83
CA ALA A 207 -11.29 -4.59 -9.20
C ALA A 207 -12.82 -4.64 -9.34
N GLU A 208 -13.50 -3.50 -9.10
CA GLU A 208 -14.95 -3.37 -9.28
C GLU A 208 -15.38 -3.58 -10.74
N ALA A 209 -14.68 -2.94 -11.69
CA ALA A 209 -14.99 -3.07 -13.11
C ALA A 209 -14.74 -4.48 -13.66
N LEU A 210 -13.80 -5.23 -13.06
CA LEU A 210 -13.56 -6.65 -13.37
C LEU A 210 -14.55 -7.60 -12.69
N GLY A 211 -15.42 -7.10 -11.81
CA GLY A 211 -16.33 -7.94 -11.02
C GLY A 211 -15.61 -8.79 -9.96
N PHE A 212 -14.41 -8.40 -9.52
CA PHE A 212 -13.67 -9.16 -8.51
C PHE A 212 -14.47 -9.28 -7.20
N PRO A 213 -14.41 -10.44 -6.52
CA PRO A 213 -13.70 -11.67 -6.89
C PRO A 213 -14.53 -12.67 -7.70
N ILE A 214 -15.74 -12.32 -8.13
CA ILE A 214 -16.76 -13.28 -8.57
C ILE A 214 -16.67 -13.53 -10.08
N ASP A 215 -16.06 -14.66 -10.44
CA ASP A 215 -16.36 -15.35 -11.70
C ASP A 215 -16.62 -16.83 -11.39
N SER A 216 -17.90 -17.24 -11.45
CA SER A 216 -18.37 -18.59 -11.09
C SER A 216 -17.82 -19.71 -11.97
N THR A 217 -17.13 -19.39 -13.07
CA THR A 217 -16.66 -20.35 -14.08
C THR A 217 -15.18 -20.70 -13.98
N THR A 218 -14.49 -20.14 -12.99
CA THR A 218 -13.03 -20.18 -12.87
C THR A 218 -12.55 -21.38 -12.04
N ASP A 219 -11.35 -21.91 -12.32
CA ASP A 219 -10.76 -23.01 -11.55
C ASP A 219 -10.47 -22.60 -10.09
N TYR A 220 -10.31 -23.60 -9.21
CA TYR A 220 -10.09 -23.38 -7.78
C TYR A 220 -8.88 -22.47 -7.50
N VAL A 221 -7.74 -22.71 -8.15
CA VAL A 221 -6.49 -21.97 -7.89
C VAL A 221 -6.64 -20.51 -8.30
N THR A 222 -7.19 -20.26 -9.48
CA THR A 222 -7.44 -18.89 -9.95
C THR A 222 -8.46 -18.18 -9.07
N THR A 223 -9.52 -18.85 -8.63
CA THR A 223 -10.53 -18.28 -7.71
C THR A 223 -9.89 -17.86 -6.39
N GLN A 224 -9.10 -18.75 -5.76
CA GLN A 224 -8.44 -18.45 -4.49
C GLN A 224 -7.40 -17.34 -4.61
N ARG A 225 -6.64 -17.28 -5.71
CA ARG A 225 -5.73 -16.18 -5.99
C ARG A 225 -6.47 -14.84 -6.08
N ARG A 226 -7.57 -14.80 -6.85
CA ARG A 226 -8.37 -13.57 -7.02
C ARG A 226 -9.02 -13.11 -5.71
N LEU A 227 -9.52 -14.05 -4.91
CA LEU A 227 -10.00 -13.77 -3.55
C LEU A 227 -8.89 -13.18 -2.70
N SER A 228 -7.70 -13.77 -2.72
CA SER A 228 -6.55 -13.30 -1.95
C SER A 228 -6.11 -11.90 -2.37
N LEU A 229 -6.02 -11.64 -3.69
CA LEU A 229 -5.69 -10.31 -4.22
C LEU A 229 -6.74 -9.26 -3.88
N PHE A 230 -8.03 -9.60 -3.99
CA PHE A 230 -9.13 -8.71 -3.60
C PHE A 230 -9.04 -8.34 -2.13
N TRP A 231 -8.88 -9.32 -1.24
CA TRP A 231 -8.79 -9.08 0.19
C TRP A 231 -7.51 -8.36 0.61
N LEU A 232 -6.40 -8.56 -0.11
CA LEU A 232 -5.18 -7.77 0.05
C LEU A 232 -5.46 -6.30 -0.27
N LEU A 233 -6.06 -6.02 -1.43
CA LEU A 233 -6.43 -4.66 -1.81
C LEU A 233 -7.43 -4.04 -0.82
N PHE A 234 -8.41 -4.82 -0.35
CA PHE A 234 -9.36 -4.38 0.67
C PHE A 234 -8.66 -3.96 1.96
N ALA A 235 -7.70 -4.76 2.44
CA ALA A 235 -6.92 -4.41 3.63
C ALA A 235 -6.06 -3.15 3.41
N VAL A 236 -5.44 -3.01 2.24
CA VAL A 236 -4.62 -1.84 1.90
C VAL A 236 -5.45 -0.56 1.81
N ASP A 237 -6.64 -0.61 1.21
CA ASP A 237 -7.59 0.52 1.20
C ASP A 237 -7.91 0.99 2.63
N LYS A 238 -8.22 0.05 3.52
CA LYS A 238 -8.54 0.36 4.92
C LYS A 238 -7.35 0.95 5.66
N SER A 239 -6.16 0.40 5.45
CA SER A 239 -4.94 0.96 6.04
C SER A 239 -4.64 2.38 5.55
N CYS A 240 -4.86 2.68 4.27
CA CYS A 240 -4.72 4.04 3.74
C CYS A 240 -5.68 5.02 4.43
N VAL A 241 -6.87 4.58 4.80
CA VAL A 241 -7.83 5.41 5.53
C VAL A 241 -7.32 5.76 6.91
N VAL A 242 -6.80 4.79 7.67
CA VAL A 242 -6.28 5.06 9.01
C VAL A 242 -4.99 5.90 8.94
N ALA A 243 -4.12 5.63 7.97
CA ALA A 243 -2.88 6.39 7.78
C ALA A 243 -3.13 7.84 7.32
N PHE A 244 -4.03 8.05 6.35
CA PHE A 244 -4.18 9.34 5.65
C PHE A 244 -5.49 10.07 5.92
N GLY A 245 -6.41 9.48 6.68
CA GLY A 245 -7.75 10.01 6.99
C GLY A 245 -8.61 10.26 5.76
N ARG A 246 -8.40 9.48 4.70
CA ARG A 246 -9.17 9.56 3.46
C ARG A 246 -10.35 8.59 3.49
N PRO A 247 -11.45 8.85 2.77
CA PRO A 247 -12.54 7.87 2.66
C PRO A 247 -12.06 6.54 2.06
N CYS A 248 -12.69 5.44 2.47
CA CYS A 248 -12.47 4.13 1.87
C CYS A 248 -13.02 4.12 0.44
N PHE A 249 -12.36 3.37 -0.46
CA PHE A 249 -12.92 3.08 -1.77
C PHE A 249 -13.85 1.87 -1.74
N LEU A 250 -13.46 0.79 -1.07
CA LEU A 250 -14.23 -0.45 -1.04
C LEU A 250 -15.11 -0.52 0.21
N SER A 251 -16.43 -0.55 0.05
CA SER A 251 -17.34 -0.56 1.20
C SER A 251 -17.34 -1.92 1.95
N SER A 252 -17.19 -1.89 3.27
CA SER A 252 -17.30 -3.08 4.11
C SER A 252 -18.69 -3.72 4.05
N THR A 253 -19.75 -2.92 3.90
CA THR A 253 -21.13 -3.44 3.83
C THR A 253 -21.37 -4.18 2.52
N THR A 254 -20.94 -3.59 1.41
CA THR A 254 -21.10 -4.18 0.07
C THR A 254 -20.39 -5.53 -0.03
N TYR A 255 -19.16 -5.63 0.47
CA TYR A 255 -18.34 -6.83 0.34
C TYR A 255 -18.42 -7.80 1.53
N SER A 256 -19.39 -7.60 2.44
CA SER A 256 -19.57 -8.42 3.64
C SER A 256 -19.84 -9.91 3.34
N HIS A 257 -20.47 -10.20 2.20
CA HIS A 257 -20.87 -11.52 1.74
C HIS A 257 -19.79 -12.27 0.96
N ILE A 258 -18.69 -11.60 0.61
CA ILE A 258 -17.60 -12.20 -0.15
C ILE A 258 -16.88 -13.24 0.73
N PRO A 259 -16.64 -14.47 0.23
CA PRO A 259 -15.94 -15.49 1.00
C PRO A 259 -14.48 -15.10 1.27
N LEU A 260 -13.93 -15.58 2.38
CA LEU A 260 -12.49 -15.49 2.63
C LEU A 260 -11.73 -16.53 1.79
N PRO A 261 -10.44 -16.31 1.47
CA PRO A 261 -9.63 -17.34 0.85
C PRO A 261 -9.45 -18.54 1.80
N ASP A 262 -9.34 -19.73 1.22
CA ASP A 262 -9.10 -20.96 1.96
C ASP A 262 -7.72 -20.89 2.64
N LEU A 263 -7.69 -21.21 3.93
CA LEU A 263 -6.45 -21.34 4.68
C LEU A 263 -5.49 -22.35 4.04
N GLY A 264 -6.01 -23.44 3.47
CA GLY A 264 -5.21 -24.43 2.74
C GLY A 264 -4.52 -23.84 1.51
N TYR A 265 -5.19 -22.93 0.78
CA TYR A 265 -4.57 -22.19 -0.32
C TYR A 265 -3.52 -21.18 0.18
N LEU A 266 -3.83 -20.49 1.28
CA LEU A 266 -2.96 -19.47 1.87
C LEU A 266 -1.67 -20.03 2.49
N THR A 267 -1.48 -21.35 2.54
CA THR A 267 -0.18 -21.97 2.83
C THR A 267 0.93 -21.56 1.86
N ARG A 268 0.56 -21.03 0.69
CA ARG A 268 1.48 -20.44 -0.29
C ARG A 268 2.05 -19.08 0.16
N PHE A 269 1.41 -18.42 1.13
CA PHE A 269 1.90 -17.16 1.69
C PHE A 269 2.90 -17.44 2.81
N GLN A 270 4.16 -17.63 2.44
CA GLN A 270 5.24 -17.94 3.37
C GLN A 270 6.55 -17.24 2.95
N PRO A 271 7.41 -16.91 3.91
CA PRO A 271 8.72 -16.34 3.63
C PRO A 271 9.61 -17.36 2.92
N ARG A 272 10.68 -16.86 2.30
CA ARG A 272 11.69 -17.71 1.67
C ARG A 272 12.30 -18.65 2.72
N SER A 273 12.28 -19.94 2.41
CA SER A 273 13.03 -20.92 3.17
C SER A 273 14.47 -20.96 2.67
N ASP A 274 15.43 -20.68 3.55
CA ASP A 274 16.87 -20.81 3.24
C ASP A 274 17.33 -22.28 3.20
N SER A 275 16.43 -23.22 3.50
CA SER A 275 16.76 -24.63 3.58
C SER A 275 16.79 -25.28 2.19
N PRO A 276 17.92 -25.89 1.77
CA PRO A 276 17.97 -26.72 0.56
C PRO A 276 17.09 -27.99 0.64
N HIS A 277 16.42 -28.21 1.78
CA HIS A 277 15.45 -29.28 2.00
C HIS A 277 14.01 -28.79 2.16
N ALA A 278 13.74 -27.51 1.90
CA ALA A 278 12.38 -26.95 1.98
C ALA A 278 11.36 -27.75 1.15
N HIS A 279 11.78 -28.28 0.01
CA HIS A 279 10.93 -29.10 -0.89
C HIS A 279 10.69 -30.54 -0.40
N LYS A 280 11.32 -30.95 0.71
CA LYS A 280 11.15 -32.26 1.36
C LYS A 280 10.44 -32.16 2.72
N ARG A 281 10.00 -30.97 3.12
CA ARG A 281 9.30 -30.76 4.40
C ARG A 281 7.90 -31.38 4.30
N SER A 282 7.55 -32.24 5.25
CA SER A 282 6.21 -32.84 5.32
C SER A 282 5.20 -31.87 5.93
N GLU A 283 5.68 -30.96 6.77
CA GLU A 283 4.90 -29.96 7.48
C GLU A 283 4.81 -28.66 6.70
N ILE A 284 3.60 -28.14 6.59
CA ILE A 284 3.29 -26.89 5.88
C ILE A 284 3.00 -25.81 6.92
N SER A 285 3.63 -24.64 6.77
CA SER A 285 3.37 -23.48 7.64
C SER A 285 1.96 -22.95 7.40
N LEU A 286 1.24 -22.67 8.48
CA LEU A 286 -0.07 -22.02 8.50
C LEU A 286 0.03 -20.56 8.96
N PHE A 287 1.19 -20.12 9.45
CA PHE A 287 1.37 -18.81 10.07
C PHE A 287 0.94 -17.66 9.15
N GLY A 288 1.47 -17.61 7.92
CA GLY A 288 1.17 -16.52 6.99
C GLY A 288 -0.31 -16.44 6.64
N GLY A 289 -0.94 -17.59 6.34
CA GLY A 289 -2.38 -17.63 6.08
C GLY A 289 -3.23 -17.17 7.25
N ARG A 290 -2.90 -17.56 8.48
CA ARG A 290 -3.60 -17.09 9.70
C ARG A 290 -3.43 -15.59 9.90
N MET A 291 -2.22 -15.08 9.69
CA MET A 291 -1.93 -13.66 9.78
C MET A 291 -2.71 -12.85 8.74
N PHE A 292 -2.76 -13.32 7.50
CA PHE A 292 -3.50 -12.66 6.42
C PHE A 292 -5.01 -12.61 6.71
N LEU A 293 -5.60 -13.72 7.17
CA LEU A 293 -7.02 -13.76 7.56
C LEU A 293 -7.31 -12.80 8.72
N ALA A 294 -6.44 -12.75 9.74
CA ALA A 294 -6.59 -11.81 10.84
C ALA A 294 -6.55 -10.35 10.37
N ARG A 295 -5.69 -10.02 9.39
CA ARG A 295 -5.66 -8.67 8.80
C ARG A 295 -6.94 -8.32 8.06
N ILE A 296 -7.58 -9.28 7.39
CA ILE A 296 -8.87 -9.04 6.74
C ILE A 296 -9.94 -8.72 7.78
N GLU A 297 -9.95 -9.42 8.91
CA GLU A 297 -10.84 -9.12 10.04
C GLU A 297 -10.60 -7.71 10.58
N LEU A 298 -9.34 -7.33 10.78
CA LEU A 298 -8.98 -5.97 11.18
C LEU A 298 -9.44 -4.93 10.16
N ALA A 299 -9.24 -5.17 8.87
CA ALA A 299 -9.67 -4.26 7.81
C ALA A 299 -11.19 -4.05 7.81
N LYS A 300 -11.97 -5.11 8.06
CA LYS A 300 -13.43 -5.00 8.23
C LYS A 300 -13.78 -4.12 9.43
N MET A 301 -13.07 -4.28 10.56
CA MET A 301 -13.23 -3.41 11.73
C MET A 301 -12.86 -1.96 11.45
N ILE A 302 -11.75 -1.70 10.76
CA ILE A 302 -11.37 -0.35 10.32
C ILE A 302 -12.50 0.29 9.51
N GLY A 303 -13.12 -0.45 8.59
CA GLY A 303 -14.25 0.07 7.84
C GLY A 303 -15.39 0.51 8.75
N MET A 304 -15.75 -0.30 9.76
CA MET A 304 -16.76 0.08 10.75
C MET A 304 -16.34 1.32 11.57
N VAL A 305 -15.08 1.41 11.99
CA VAL A 305 -14.51 2.57 12.72
C VAL A 305 -14.66 3.85 11.91
N VAL A 306 -14.36 3.79 10.62
CA VAL A 306 -14.40 4.95 9.72
C VAL A 306 -15.85 5.35 9.41
N ASP A 307 -16.72 4.37 9.28
CA ASP A 307 -18.14 4.54 9.01
C ASP A 307 -18.97 4.91 10.25
N LEU A 308 -18.36 5.04 11.44
CA LEU A 308 -19.02 5.40 12.71
C LEU A 308 -19.90 6.67 12.64
N ARG A 309 -19.72 7.54 11.65
CA ARG A 309 -20.64 8.66 11.40
C ARG A 309 -22.05 8.25 10.96
N HIS A 310 -22.26 6.97 10.62
CA HIS A 310 -23.49 6.43 10.06
C HIS A 310 -24.01 5.19 10.83
N ILE A 311 -23.28 4.71 11.85
CA ILE A 311 -23.64 3.50 12.61
C ILE A 311 -23.99 3.88 14.06
N PRO A 312 -25.11 3.39 14.63
CA PRO A 312 -25.53 3.66 16.01
C PRO A 312 -24.79 2.82 17.08
N GLU A 313 -23.68 2.16 16.74
CA GLU A 313 -22.93 1.33 17.70
C GLU A 313 -22.13 2.24 18.64
N PRO A 314 -22.22 2.03 19.98
CA PRO A 314 -21.40 2.79 20.92
C PRO A 314 -19.92 2.55 20.67
N GLU A 315 -19.11 3.61 20.63
CA GLU A 315 -17.64 3.55 20.49
C GLU A 315 -16.99 2.55 21.47
N GLU A 316 -17.60 2.39 22.65
CA GLU A 316 -17.19 1.48 23.69
C GLU A 316 -17.29 -0.02 23.29
N GLY A 317 -18.32 -0.39 22.53
CA GLY A 317 -18.47 -1.77 22.03
C GLY A 317 -17.46 -2.11 20.92
N LEU A 318 -17.13 -1.14 20.07
CA LEU A 318 -16.12 -1.33 19.04
C LEU A 318 -14.71 -1.44 19.62
N ARG A 319 -14.42 -0.70 20.71
CA ARG A 319 -13.17 -0.82 21.48
C ARG A 319 -13.02 -2.20 22.09
N GLU A 320 -14.06 -2.71 22.74
CA GLU A 320 -14.05 -4.06 23.34
C GLU A 320 -13.79 -5.13 22.28
N ARG A 321 -14.54 -5.08 21.16
CA ARG A 321 -14.36 -6.00 20.02
C ARG A 321 -12.95 -5.96 19.44
N LEU A 322 -12.36 -4.77 19.29
CA LEU A 322 -10.98 -4.63 18.81
C LEU A 322 -9.97 -5.26 19.79
N GLY A 323 -10.17 -5.07 21.10
CA GLY A 323 -9.33 -5.67 22.15
C GLY A 323 -9.44 -7.20 22.22
N GLU A 324 -10.65 -7.74 22.09
CA GLU A 324 -10.90 -9.18 22.01
C GLU A 324 -10.24 -9.79 20.76
N TRP A 325 -10.42 -9.14 19.61
CA TRP A 325 -9.79 -9.57 18.36
C TRP A 325 -8.26 -9.61 18.49
N TYR A 326 -7.63 -8.56 19.05
CA TYR A 326 -6.17 -8.54 19.21
C TYR A 326 -5.69 -9.62 20.16
N THR A 327 -6.36 -9.80 21.30
CA THR A 327 -6.02 -10.84 22.29
C THR A 327 -6.08 -12.24 21.66
N ARG A 328 -7.18 -12.54 20.97
CA ARG A 328 -7.38 -13.82 20.27
C ARG A 328 -6.34 -14.02 19.17
N THR A 329 -6.11 -13.01 18.33
CA THR A 329 -5.17 -13.08 17.20
C THR A 329 -3.75 -13.29 17.68
N ASN A 330 -3.31 -12.52 18.68
CA ASN A 330 -1.96 -12.63 19.24
C ASN A 330 -1.71 -14.01 19.85
N MET A 331 -2.71 -14.58 20.52
CA MET A 331 -2.64 -15.95 21.03
C MET A 331 -2.49 -16.96 19.89
N ILE A 332 -3.36 -16.92 18.88
CA ILE A 332 -3.31 -17.84 17.72
C ILE A 332 -1.95 -17.77 17.01
N LEU A 333 -1.42 -16.57 16.76
CA LEU A 333 -0.15 -16.41 16.05
C LEU A 333 1.04 -16.87 16.89
N LYS A 334 1.05 -16.63 18.20
CA LYS A 334 2.09 -17.13 19.11
C LYS A 334 2.07 -18.65 19.24
N ASP A 335 0.89 -19.24 19.37
CA ASP A 335 0.73 -20.69 19.41
C ASP A 335 1.18 -21.33 18.10
N THR A 336 0.82 -20.71 16.96
CA THR A 336 1.26 -21.15 15.64
C THR A 336 2.79 -21.07 15.52
N LEU A 337 3.40 -19.95 15.87
CA LEU A 337 4.86 -19.80 15.90
C LEU A 337 5.52 -20.88 16.76
N GLN A 338 4.98 -21.15 17.95
CA GLN A 338 5.55 -22.13 18.87
C GLN A 338 5.43 -23.57 18.32
N ASN A 339 4.32 -23.90 17.69
CA ASN A 339 4.09 -25.21 17.06
C ASN A 339 4.98 -25.41 15.83
N GLU A 340 5.17 -24.36 15.04
CA GLU A 340 5.96 -24.42 13.80
C GLU A 340 7.47 -24.27 14.05
N ARG A 341 7.86 -23.93 15.28
CA ARG A 341 9.26 -23.69 15.66
C ARG A 341 10.18 -24.88 15.43
N ALA A 342 9.67 -26.09 15.60
CA ALA A 342 10.46 -27.32 15.46
C ALA A 342 10.94 -27.56 14.03
N PHE A 343 10.19 -27.08 13.04
CA PHE A 343 10.53 -27.29 11.64
C PHE A 343 10.91 -26.01 10.90
N SER A 344 10.70 -24.82 11.47
CA SER A 344 11.01 -23.53 10.85
C SER A 344 12.50 -23.15 10.99
N GLY A 345 13.07 -22.60 9.91
CA GLY A 345 14.42 -22.06 9.87
C GLY A 345 14.53 -20.66 10.51
N PRO A 346 15.76 -20.16 10.73
CA PRO A 346 15.98 -18.87 11.39
C PRO A 346 15.32 -17.67 10.70
N ASN A 347 15.31 -17.64 9.37
CA ASN A 347 14.65 -16.59 8.60
C ASN A 347 13.13 -16.65 8.75
N GLU A 348 12.54 -17.85 8.60
CA GLU A 348 11.10 -18.08 8.76
C GLU A 348 10.63 -17.64 10.17
N LEU A 349 11.38 -17.99 11.22
CA LEU A 349 11.07 -17.60 12.59
C LEU A 349 11.16 -16.08 12.82
N ARG A 350 12.17 -15.43 12.23
CA ARG A 350 12.32 -13.97 12.29
C ARG A 350 11.12 -13.27 11.66
N GLU A 351 10.71 -13.74 10.48
CA GLU A 351 9.54 -13.25 9.77
C GLU A 351 8.28 -13.43 10.61
N MET A 352 8.06 -14.61 11.22
CA MET A 352 6.90 -14.83 12.08
C MET A 352 6.84 -13.85 13.26
N VAL A 353 7.97 -13.58 13.91
CA VAL A 353 8.05 -12.57 14.98
C VAL A 353 7.71 -11.18 14.44
N LEU A 354 8.25 -10.81 13.27
CA LEU A 354 7.93 -9.55 12.60
C LEU A 354 6.44 -9.43 12.26
N GLY A 355 5.81 -10.53 11.84
CA GLY A 355 4.37 -10.59 11.58
C GLY A 355 3.53 -10.31 12.83
N ILE A 356 3.90 -10.89 13.98
CA ILE A 356 3.25 -10.61 15.27
C ILE A 356 3.41 -9.14 15.66
N SER A 357 4.62 -8.59 15.52
CA SER A 357 4.89 -7.16 15.79
C SER A 357 4.04 -6.26 14.88
N THR A 358 3.88 -6.64 13.61
CA THR A 358 3.09 -5.85 12.65
C THR A 358 1.61 -5.85 13.01
N ILE A 359 1.01 -6.99 13.37
CA ILE A 359 -0.38 -7.06 13.85
C ILE A 359 -0.59 -6.16 15.08
N LYS A 360 0.37 -6.18 16.01
CA LYS A 360 0.31 -5.33 17.20
C LYS A 360 0.39 -3.85 16.84
N PHE A 361 1.27 -3.49 15.91
CA PHE A 361 1.38 -2.11 15.43
C PHE A 361 0.06 -1.65 14.79
N GLU A 362 -0.53 -2.45 13.90
CA GLU A 362 -1.80 -2.14 13.24
C GLU A 362 -2.94 -2.00 14.26
N TYR A 363 -3.02 -2.90 15.26
CA TYR A 363 -3.96 -2.79 16.37
C TYR A 363 -3.86 -1.45 17.11
N LEU A 364 -2.64 -1.07 17.53
CA LEU A 364 -2.39 0.17 18.26
C LEU A 364 -2.77 1.38 17.41
N HIS A 365 -2.53 1.34 16.10
CA HIS A 365 -2.87 2.41 15.18
C HIS A 365 -4.39 2.61 15.08
N VAL A 366 -5.16 1.53 14.95
CA VAL A 366 -6.64 1.59 14.93
C VAL A 366 -7.18 2.04 16.29
N LEU A 367 -6.60 1.56 17.40
CA LEU A 367 -6.96 1.98 18.74
C LEU A 367 -6.77 3.50 18.92
N MET A 368 -5.64 4.06 18.47
CA MET A 368 -5.41 5.51 18.54
C MET A 368 -6.45 6.32 17.77
N VAL A 369 -6.90 5.83 16.62
CA VAL A 369 -7.96 6.49 15.81
C VAL A 369 -9.31 6.43 16.52
N LEU A 370 -9.66 5.29 17.11
CA LEU A 370 -10.87 5.16 17.93
C LEU A 370 -10.87 6.16 19.09
N LEU A 371 -9.81 6.15 19.90
CA LEU A 371 -9.70 6.99 21.10
C LEU A 371 -9.61 8.51 20.81
N LYS A 372 -9.49 8.92 19.54
CA LYS A 372 -9.40 10.33 19.14
C LYS A 372 -10.67 11.11 19.49
N SER A 373 -11.82 10.47 19.44
CA SER A 373 -13.14 11.10 19.62
C SER A 373 -13.54 11.30 21.09
N HIS A 374 -12.72 10.82 22.04
CA HIS A 374 -13.05 10.80 23.47
C HIS A 374 -11.98 11.47 24.34
N PRO A 375 -12.21 12.71 24.83
CA PRO A 375 -11.29 13.44 25.71
C PRO A 375 -10.81 12.67 26.96
N PRO A 376 -11.63 11.84 27.65
CA PRO A 376 -11.18 11.04 28.79
C PRO A 376 -10.12 9.99 28.44
N SER A 377 -9.96 9.65 27.16
CA SER A 377 -9.04 8.61 26.68
C SER A 377 -7.65 9.12 26.29
N ALA A 378 -7.32 10.37 26.61
CA ALA A 378 -6.06 11.00 26.23
C ALA A 378 -4.81 10.25 26.76
N SER A 379 -4.86 9.72 27.99
CA SER A 379 -3.78 8.94 28.59
C SER A 379 -3.58 7.61 27.87
N LEU A 380 -4.65 6.87 27.64
CA LEU A 380 -4.64 5.58 26.94
C LEU A 380 -4.14 5.73 25.50
N ARG A 381 -4.54 6.81 24.81
CA ARG A 381 -4.04 7.13 23.47
C ARG A 381 -2.55 7.41 23.46
N LEU A 382 -2.05 8.13 24.47
CA LEU A 382 -0.61 8.40 24.61
C LEU A 382 0.19 7.13 24.90
N GLU A 383 -0.34 6.22 25.71
CA GLU A 383 0.26 4.91 25.96
C GLU A 383 0.32 4.07 24.68
N ALA A 384 -0.78 3.99 23.94
CA ALA A 384 -0.82 3.28 22.66
C ALA A 384 0.19 3.85 21.64
N ALA A 385 0.32 5.18 21.58
CA ALA A 385 1.30 5.85 20.72
C ALA A 385 2.75 5.51 21.10
N ARG A 386 3.08 5.55 22.40
CA ARG A 386 4.41 5.18 22.90
C ARG A 386 4.73 3.73 22.60
N GLU A 387 3.75 2.85 22.78
CA GLU A 387 3.93 1.43 22.49
C GLU A 387 4.16 1.21 20.99
N ALA A 388 3.38 1.86 20.12
CA ALA A 388 3.56 1.78 18.66
C ALA A 388 4.95 2.26 18.23
N ILE A 389 5.41 3.39 18.77
CA ILE A 389 6.76 3.93 18.51
C ILE A 389 7.85 2.94 18.94
N SER A 390 7.67 2.27 20.08
CA SER A 390 8.67 1.31 20.57
C SER A 390 8.79 0.05 19.71
N LEU A 391 7.80 -0.23 18.84
CA LEU A 391 7.85 -1.34 17.88
C LEU A 391 8.64 -0.98 16.60
N LEU A 392 8.75 0.31 16.25
CA LEU A 392 9.35 0.75 14.99
C LEU A 392 10.77 0.21 14.76
N PRO A 393 11.70 0.17 15.73
CA PRO A 393 13.05 -0.37 15.51
C PRO A 393 13.06 -1.86 15.13
N SER A 394 12.00 -2.59 15.48
CA SER A 394 11.84 -4.00 15.11
C SER A 394 11.13 -4.20 13.77
N MET A 395 10.54 -3.15 13.21
CA MET A 395 9.85 -3.15 11.92
C MET A 395 10.81 -2.65 10.85
N ILE A 396 11.57 -3.56 10.24
CA ILE A 396 12.49 -3.22 9.16
C ILE A 396 11.71 -3.21 7.84
N SER A 397 11.60 -2.05 7.18
CA SER A 397 11.13 -1.96 5.79
C SER A 397 12.18 -2.62 4.89
N ASN A 398 11.95 -3.87 4.51
CA ASN A 398 12.64 -4.48 3.39
C ASN A 398 11.63 -5.36 2.65
N TRP A 399 11.71 -5.37 1.32
CA TRP A 399 10.78 -6.14 0.49
C TRP A 399 10.86 -7.64 0.76
N THR A 400 12.02 -8.14 1.21
CA THR A 400 12.20 -9.56 1.51
C THR A 400 11.37 -10.04 2.70
N SER A 401 10.90 -9.12 3.54
CA SER A 401 10.05 -9.41 4.69
C SER A 401 8.57 -9.53 4.29
N VAL A 402 8.17 -10.74 3.95
CA VAL A 402 6.83 -11.11 3.44
C VAL A 402 5.71 -10.72 4.41
N TYR A 403 5.98 -10.75 5.71
CA TYR A 403 4.98 -10.40 6.73
C TYR A 403 4.97 -8.90 7.08
N ASN A 404 5.94 -8.12 6.58
CA ASN A 404 5.97 -6.66 6.70
C ASN A 404 5.38 -5.98 5.45
N SER A 405 4.09 -6.19 5.21
CA SER A 405 3.44 -5.85 3.94
C SER A 405 2.75 -4.47 3.91
N MET A 406 3.08 -3.53 4.81
CA MET A 406 2.53 -2.16 4.74
C MET A 406 3.58 -1.12 5.17
N ILE A 407 4.41 -0.72 4.20
CA ILE A 407 5.54 0.20 4.36
C ILE A 407 5.09 1.63 4.75
N TRP A 408 3.85 2.03 4.47
CA TRP A 408 3.37 3.41 4.71
C TRP A 408 3.40 3.88 6.17
N TYR A 409 3.38 2.95 7.12
CA TYR A 409 3.46 3.30 8.55
C TYR A 409 4.88 3.56 9.03
N VAL A 410 5.88 3.12 8.25
CA VAL A 410 7.29 3.07 8.63
C VAL A 410 8.10 3.65 7.46
N ALA A 411 7.88 4.92 7.12
CA ALA A 411 8.75 5.61 6.17
C ALA A 411 10.22 5.56 6.68
N PRO A 412 11.23 5.22 5.87
CA PRO A 412 12.63 5.09 6.29
C PRO A 412 13.25 6.41 6.75
N ASP A 413 12.65 7.54 6.37
CA ASP A 413 13.03 8.87 6.84
C ASP A 413 12.58 9.16 8.30
N LEU A 414 12.13 8.13 9.03
CA LEU A 414 11.72 8.24 10.45
C LEU A 414 12.88 8.08 11.45
N PHE A 415 14.14 7.99 11.00
CA PHE A 415 15.31 8.01 11.90
C PHE A 415 16.51 8.79 11.34
#